data_AF-A0A959SQT5-F1
#
_entry.id   AF-A0A959SQT5-F1
#
_cell.length_a   1.000
_cell.length_b   1.000
_cell.length_c   1.000
_cell.angle_alpha   90.00
_cell.angle_beta   90.00
_cell.angle_gamma   90.00
#
_symmetry.space_group_name_H-M   'P 1'
#
loop_
_entity.id
_entity.type
_entity.pdbx_description
1 polymer ?
#
loop_
_entity_poly.entity_id
_entity_poly.type
_entity_poly.pdbx_seq_one_letter_code
_entity_poly.pdbx_strand_id
1 'polypeptide(L)'
;PEDKARLAFEFARDGIQHSFDTKSKTVTISAEDALEKKEGICFAKSHVLATLLRGMGIPAGFCYQRVLRKPNMPESGHALHGLNALYLEGHGWFRVDPRGNKPGVDSQFTIDHEQLAYPIRPELGEVDYPHVFAKPLPAVIRAMQETQDGHTLFWDRPVAI
;
A
#
# COMPACT_ATOMS: atom_id res chain seq x y z
N PRO A 1 3.68 -16.96 14.33
CA PRO A 1 3.70 -16.33 12.98
C PRO A 1 2.81 -15.08 12.92
N GLU A 2 1.62 -15.16 13.51
CA GLU A 2 0.69 -14.05 13.66
C GLU A 2 1.30 -12.80 14.31
N ASP A 3 1.88 -12.92 15.51
CA ASP A 3 2.51 -11.77 16.18
C ASP A 3 3.61 -11.11 15.34
N LYS A 4 4.40 -11.93 14.63
CA LYS A 4 5.44 -11.43 13.72
C LYS A 4 4.81 -10.65 12.55
N ALA A 5 3.72 -11.18 11.97
CA ALA A 5 3.00 -10.52 10.88
C ALA A 5 2.38 -9.20 11.35
N ARG A 6 1.74 -9.20 12.51
CA ARG A 6 1.14 -8.02 13.13
C ARG A 6 2.19 -6.94 13.42
N LEU A 7 3.31 -7.30 14.05
CA LEU A 7 4.40 -6.36 14.32
C LEU A 7 5.02 -5.78 13.04
N ALA A 8 5.21 -6.59 11.99
CA ALA A 8 5.69 -6.10 10.71
C ALA A 8 4.70 -5.16 10.03
N PHE A 9 3.40 -5.47 10.11
CA PHE A 9 2.34 -4.59 9.62
C PHE A 9 2.31 -3.26 10.37
N GLU A 10 2.27 -3.29 11.70
CA GLU A 10 2.27 -2.10 12.56
C GLU A 10 3.52 -1.25 12.31
N PHE A 11 4.70 -1.87 12.17
CA PHE A 11 5.91 -1.15 11.81
C PHE A 11 5.82 -0.52 10.42
N ALA A 12 5.37 -1.25 9.39
CA ALA A 12 5.20 -0.68 8.06
C ALA A 12 4.15 0.45 8.05
N ARG A 13 3.09 0.33 8.85
CA ARG A 13 1.99 1.30 8.99
C ARG A 13 2.43 2.57 9.72
N ASP A 14 3.07 2.42 10.87
CA ASP A 14 3.28 3.50 11.85
C ASP A 14 4.74 3.95 11.91
N GLY A 15 5.70 3.06 11.63
CA GLY A 15 7.14 3.34 11.63
C GLY A 15 7.66 4.01 10.36
N ILE A 16 6.90 3.93 9.26
CA ILE A 16 7.20 4.59 7.98
C ILE A 16 6.19 5.72 7.77
N GLN A 17 6.62 6.96 7.59
CA GLN A 17 5.69 8.07 7.36
C GLN A 17 5.06 7.99 5.97
N HIS A 18 3.78 8.35 5.85
CA HIS A 18 3.13 8.41 4.54
C HIS A 18 3.44 9.74 3.84
N SER A 19 4.30 9.72 2.82
CA SER A 19 4.88 10.92 2.20
C SER A 19 3.85 11.94 1.68
N PHE A 20 2.67 11.49 1.18
CA PHE A 20 1.64 12.43 0.75
C PHE A 20 0.95 13.16 1.91
N ASP A 21 0.89 12.57 3.11
CA ASP A 21 0.27 13.23 4.26
C ASP A 21 1.20 14.25 4.89
N THR A 22 2.50 13.96 4.91
CA THR A 22 3.55 14.88 5.36
C THR A 22 3.95 15.90 4.29
N LYS A 23 3.36 15.82 3.08
CA LYS A 23 3.69 16.65 1.90
C LYS A 23 5.18 16.59 1.54
N SER A 24 5.82 15.47 1.83
CA SER A 24 7.21 15.23 1.46
C SER A 24 7.35 15.16 -0.06
N LYS A 25 8.47 15.66 -0.57
CA LYS A 25 8.85 15.57 -1.98
C LYS A 25 9.60 14.29 -2.30
N THR A 26 10.09 13.57 -1.28
CA THR A 26 10.86 12.35 -1.46
C THR A 26 10.00 11.27 -2.11
N VAL A 27 10.56 10.62 -3.12
CA VAL A 27 10.01 9.38 -3.66
C VAL A 27 10.92 8.24 -3.20
N THR A 28 10.38 7.37 -2.34
CA THR A 28 11.04 6.13 -1.96
C THR A 28 10.50 4.97 -2.76
N ILE A 29 11.37 4.10 -3.27
CA ILE A 29 10.96 3.03 -4.20
C ILE A 29 11.13 1.66 -3.57
N SER A 30 12.34 1.27 -3.19
CA SER A 30 12.59 -0.04 -2.59
C SER A 30 12.19 -0.05 -1.11
N ALA A 31 12.10 -1.26 -0.54
CA ALA A 31 11.91 -1.41 0.91
C ALA A 31 13.08 -0.81 1.71
N GLU A 32 14.31 -1.04 1.26
CA GLU A 32 15.53 -0.47 1.84
C GLU A 32 15.48 1.05 1.86
N ASP A 33 15.15 1.66 0.73
CA ASP A 33 15.05 3.11 0.58
C ASP A 33 13.98 3.72 1.50
N ALA A 34 12.81 3.09 1.57
CA ALA A 34 11.74 3.51 2.47
C ALA A 34 12.10 3.33 3.96
N LEU A 35 12.87 2.29 4.31
CA LEU A 35 13.38 2.06 5.67
C LEU A 35 14.42 3.11 6.06
N GLU A 36 15.37 3.41 5.17
CA GLU A 36 16.44 4.38 5.41
C GLU A 36 15.87 5.80 5.59
N LYS A 37 14.98 6.22 4.69
CA LYS A 37 14.36 7.55 4.75
C LYS A 37 13.17 7.63 5.72
N LYS A 38 12.72 6.49 6.24
CA LYS A 38 11.53 6.34 7.12
C LYS A 38 10.26 6.97 6.55
N GLU A 39 10.13 6.96 5.23
CA GLU A 39 8.95 7.48 4.56
C GLU A 39 8.66 6.75 3.25
N GLY A 40 7.41 6.79 2.83
CA GLY A 40 6.98 6.29 1.54
C GLY A 40 5.47 6.32 1.36
N ILE A 41 5.03 6.20 0.13
CA ILE A 41 3.61 6.11 -0.20
C ILE A 41 3.12 4.66 -0.04
N CYS A 42 1.83 4.40 -0.26
CA CYS A 42 1.25 3.06 -0.13
C CYS A 42 2.04 1.94 -0.86
N PHE A 43 2.62 2.22 -2.04
CA PHE A 43 3.49 1.28 -2.76
C PHE A 43 4.76 0.93 -1.98
N ALA A 44 5.56 1.94 -1.61
CA ALA A 44 6.81 1.75 -0.88
C ALA A 44 6.57 1.08 0.48
N LYS A 45 5.50 1.46 1.18
CA LYS A 45 5.10 0.84 2.45
C LYS A 45 4.68 -0.62 2.27
N SER A 46 4.01 -0.95 1.16
CA SER A 46 3.73 -2.34 0.80
C SER A 46 5.00 -3.13 0.47
N HIS A 47 6.02 -2.49 -0.12
CA HIS A 47 7.33 -3.10 -0.34
C HIS A 47 8.04 -3.41 0.97
N VAL A 48 8.01 -2.48 1.95
CA VAL A 48 8.54 -2.71 3.31
C VAL A 48 7.85 -3.90 3.96
N LEU A 49 6.51 -3.91 3.99
CA LEU A 49 5.76 -4.99 4.62
C LEU A 49 6.06 -6.34 3.97
N ALA A 50 6.01 -6.43 2.63
CA ALA A 50 6.33 -7.67 1.92
C ALA A 50 7.76 -8.15 2.21
N THR A 51 8.73 -7.23 2.29
CA THR A 51 10.12 -7.56 2.59
C THR A 51 10.28 -8.13 4.00
N LEU A 52 9.69 -7.48 5.00
CA LEU A 52 9.76 -7.93 6.39
C LEU A 52 9.11 -9.30 6.57
N LEU A 53 7.91 -9.50 6.02
CA LEU A 53 7.16 -10.76 6.12
C LEU A 53 7.92 -11.90 5.45
N ARG A 54 8.38 -11.70 4.22
CA ARG A 54 9.11 -12.72 3.46
C ARG A 54 10.45 -13.04 4.12
N GLY A 55 11.15 -12.05 4.68
CA GLY A 55 12.36 -12.25 5.48
C GLY A 55 12.13 -13.10 6.73
N MET A 56 10.91 -13.11 7.26
CA MET A 56 10.49 -13.96 8.38
C MET A 56 9.85 -15.29 7.95
N GLY A 57 9.87 -15.62 6.66
CA GLY A 57 9.28 -16.84 6.10
C GLY A 57 7.76 -16.83 6.00
N ILE A 58 7.11 -15.66 6.10
CA ILE A 58 5.66 -15.51 5.95
C ILE A 58 5.36 -15.17 4.48
N PRO A 59 4.59 -15.99 3.75
CA PRO A 59 4.23 -15.66 2.37
C PRO A 59 3.39 -14.38 2.34
N ALA A 60 3.82 -13.45 1.49
CA ALA A 60 3.15 -12.18 1.29
C ALA A 60 3.19 -11.80 -0.19
N GLY A 61 2.16 -11.14 -0.69
CA GLY A 61 2.06 -10.62 -2.04
C GLY A 61 1.57 -9.18 -2.06
N PHE A 62 1.61 -8.59 -3.24
CA PHE A 62 1.10 -7.25 -3.51
C PHE A 62 -0.32 -7.34 -4.06
N CYS A 63 -1.19 -6.48 -3.58
CA CYS A 63 -2.55 -6.30 -4.07
C CYS A 63 -2.72 -4.85 -4.50
N TYR A 64 -3.75 -4.60 -5.31
CA TYR A 64 -4.02 -3.26 -5.80
C TYR A 64 -5.52 -2.97 -5.80
N GLN A 65 -5.83 -1.70 -5.58
CA GLN A 65 -7.15 -1.12 -5.71
C GLN A 65 -7.07 0.09 -6.63
N ARG A 66 -8.05 0.31 -7.50
CA ARG A 66 -8.24 1.60 -8.17
C ARG A 66 -9.17 2.44 -7.31
N VAL A 67 -8.67 3.58 -6.83
CA VAL A 67 -9.42 4.51 -5.96
C VAL A 67 -9.38 5.92 -6.52
N LEU A 68 -10.29 6.80 -6.11
CA LEU A 68 -10.17 8.23 -6.40
C LEU A 68 -8.89 8.81 -5.77
N ARG A 69 -8.19 9.70 -6.49
CA ARG A 69 -6.98 10.36 -5.96
C ARG A 69 -7.31 11.18 -4.71
N LYS A 70 -8.43 11.89 -4.75
CA LYS A 70 -8.99 12.64 -3.63
C LYS A 70 -10.37 12.08 -3.28
N PRO A 71 -10.62 11.74 -2.00
CA PRO A 71 -11.93 11.26 -1.58
C PRO A 71 -13.03 12.26 -1.96
N ASN A 72 -14.13 11.73 -2.52
CA ASN A 72 -15.35 12.50 -2.86
C ASN A 72 -15.14 13.61 -3.91
N MET A 73 -14.05 13.55 -4.69
CA MET A 73 -13.78 14.46 -5.82
C MET A 73 -13.54 13.62 -7.09
N PRO A 74 -14.60 13.21 -7.82
CA PRO A 74 -14.46 12.43 -9.05
C PRO A 74 -13.56 13.09 -10.10
N GLU A 75 -13.54 14.41 -10.16
CA GLU A 75 -12.69 15.22 -11.03
C GLU A 75 -11.19 15.08 -10.74
N SER A 76 -10.81 14.55 -9.57
CA SER A 76 -9.43 14.21 -9.25
C SER A 76 -8.91 12.99 -10.03
N GLY A 77 -9.81 12.26 -10.70
CA GLY A 77 -9.51 11.01 -11.38
C GLY A 77 -9.12 9.89 -10.42
N HIS A 78 -8.64 8.79 -11.00
CA HIS A 78 -8.28 7.59 -10.25
C HIS A 78 -6.78 7.40 -10.15
N ALA A 79 -6.36 6.58 -9.20
CA ALA A 79 -5.02 6.02 -9.12
C ALA A 79 -5.08 4.63 -8.51
N LEU A 80 -4.04 3.84 -8.79
CA LEU A 80 -3.76 2.63 -8.04
C LEU A 80 -3.33 2.98 -6.62
N HIS A 81 -3.82 2.17 -5.70
CA HIS A 81 -3.44 2.09 -4.31
C HIS A 81 -2.88 0.69 -4.04
N GLY A 82 -1.74 0.62 -3.36
CA GLY A 82 -1.06 -0.64 -3.06
C GLY A 82 -1.31 -1.09 -1.63
N LEU A 83 -1.58 -2.38 -1.47
CA LEU A 83 -1.73 -3.07 -0.19
C LEU A 83 -1.17 -4.50 -0.31
N ASN A 84 -1.27 -5.31 0.74
CA ASN A 84 -0.68 -6.64 0.77
C ASN A 84 -1.72 -7.72 1.05
N ALA A 85 -1.50 -8.92 0.50
CA ALA A 85 -2.08 -10.15 1.01
C ALA A 85 -0.99 -10.96 1.68
N LEU A 86 -1.33 -11.68 2.75
CA LEU A 86 -0.40 -12.53 3.47
C LEU A 86 -1.07 -13.83 3.89
N TYR A 87 -0.30 -14.90 3.90
CA TYR A 87 -0.77 -16.25 4.20
C TYR A 87 -0.29 -16.69 5.57
N LEU A 88 -1.22 -17.07 6.43
CA LEU A 88 -0.91 -17.74 7.69
C LEU A 88 -1.55 -19.14 7.67
N GLU A 89 -0.77 -20.14 8.05
CA GLU A 89 -1.30 -21.49 8.24
C GLU A 89 -2.44 -21.47 9.26
N GLY A 90 -3.54 -22.16 8.95
CA GLY A 90 -4.77 -22.14 9.75
C GLY A 90 -5.76 -21.01 9.40
N HIS A 91 -5.31 -19.92 8.78
CA HIS A 91 -6.18 -18.79 8.39
C HIS A 91 -6.32 -18.61 6.88
N GLY A 92 -5.33 -19.06 6.10
CA GLY A 92 -5.30 -18.83 4.66
C GLY A 92 -4.79 -17.44 4.30
N TRP A 93 -5.19 -16.95 3.12
CA TRP A 93 -4.85 -15.61 2.64
C TRP A 93 -5.82 -14.58 3.19
N PHE A 94 -5.28 -13.48 3.72
CA PHE A 94 -6.04 -12.30 4.09
C PHE A 94 -5.27 -11.03 3.73
N ARG A 95 -5.97 -9.91 3.59
CA ARG A 95 -5.38 -8.65 3.14
C ARG A 95 -5.22 -7.67 4.29
N VAL A 96 -4.13 -6.91 4.22
CA VAL A 96 -3.81 -5.82 5.14
C VAL A 96 -3.25 -4.64 4.36
N ASP A 97 -3.51 -3.43 4.86
CA ASP A 97 -3.12 -2.20 4.18
C ASP A 97 -2.15 -1.36 5.00
N PRO A 98 -0.84 -1.40 4.70
CA PRO A 98 0.16 -0.70 5.50
C PRO A 98 0.17 0.82 5.28
N ARG A 99 -0.72 1.43 4.48
CA ARG A 99 -0.63 2.85 4.07
C ARG A 99 -0.51 3.87 5.19
N GLY A 100 -0.97 3.57 6.40
CA GLY A 100 -0.86 4.46 7.57
C GLY A 100 -2.15 5.21 7.87
N ASN A 101 -2.43 5.39 9.15
CA ASN A 101 -3.67 6.00 9.62
C ASN A 101 -3.60 7.53 9.60
N LYS A 102 -4.74 8.16 9.37
CA LYS A 102 -4.94 9.61 9.40
C LYS A 102 -6.43 9.91 9.66
N PRO A 103 -6.85 11.17 9.86
CA PRO A 103 -8.28 11.48 9.94
C PRO A 103 -9.05 10.89 8.73
N GLY A 104 -10.01 10.02 9.02
CA GLY A 104 -10.80 9.31 8.00
C GLY A 104 -10.18 8.03 7.43
N VAL A 105 -9.02 7.58 7.92
CA VAL A 105 -8.37 6.32 7.53
C VAL A 105 -7.92 5.57 8.79
N ASP A 106 -8.47 4.38 8.99
CA ASP A 106 -8.16 3.49 10.11
C ASP A 106 -7.95 2.06 9.62
N SER A 107 -6.75 1.78 9.10
CA SER A 107 -6.34 0.44 8.65
C SER A 107 -5.80 -0.38 9.82
N GLN A 108 -6.24 -1.62 9.96
CA GLN A 108 -5.89 -2.50 11.08
C GLN A 108 -5.44 -3.88 10.63
N PHE A 109 -4.68 -4.56 11.50
CA PHE A 109 -4.30 -5.95 11.30
C PHE A 109 -5.43 -6.85 11.78
N THR A 110 -6.30 -7.24 10.87
CA THR A 110 -7.47 -8.09 11.15
C THR A 110 -7.43 -9.32 10.24
N ILE A 111 -7.60 -10.50 10.82
CA ILE A 111 -7.53 -11.77 10.08
C ILE A 111 -8.92 -12.17 9.56
N ASP A 112 -9.94 -12.08 10.41
CA ASP A 112 -11.28 -12.58 10.11
C ASP A 112 -12.12 -11.66 9.22
N HIS A 113 -11.73 -10.39 9.13
CA HIS A 113 -12.36 -9.39 8.26
C HIS A 113 -11.31 -8.40 7.79
N GLU A 114 -11.58 -7.71 6.68
CA GLU A 114 -10.67 -6.69 6.16
C GLU A 114 -10.99 -5.33 6.78
N GLN A 115 -9.94 -4.65 7.24
CA GLN A 115 -10.00 -3.25 7.65
C GLN A 115 -8.90 -2.47 6.91
N LEU A 116 -9.17 -2.15 5.64
CA LEU A 116 -8.24 -1.49 4.72
C LEU A 116 -8.39 0.04 4.75
N ALA A 117 -7.46 0.78 4.13
CA ALA A 117 -7.51 2.24 4.15
C ALA A 117 -8.69 2.83 3.39
N TYR A 118 -9.14 2.17 2.31
CA TYR A 118 -10.19 2.68 1.43
C TYR A 118 -11.26 1.61 1.15
N PRO A 119 -12.54 1.89 1.48
CA PRO A 119 -13.64 1.10 0.95
C PRO A 119 -13.80 1.39 -0.55
N ILE A 120 -14.11 0.36 -1.33
CA ILE A 120 -14.31 0.49 -2.77
C ILE A 120 -15.74 0.90 -3.07
N ARG A 121 -15.89 1.94 -3.89
CA ARG A 121 -17.16 2.49 -4.39
C ARG A 121 -17.29 2.29 -5.89
N PRO A 122 -17.88 1.17 -6.34
CA PRO A 122 -18.05 0.87 -7.76
C PRO A 122 -18.80 1.96 -8.53
N GLU A 123 -19.74 2.66 -7.89
CA GLU A 123 -20.49 3.78 -8.45
C GLU A 123 -19.61 5.00 -8.81
N LEU A 124 -18.43 5.11 -8.20
CA LEU A 124 -17.41 6.12 -8.53
C LEU A 124 -16.32 5.57 -9.46
N GLY A 125 -16.54 4.37 -10.01
CA GLY A 125 -15.56 3.67 -10.82
C GLY A 125 -14.37 3.13 -10.02
N GLU A 126 -14.46 2.99 -8.70
CA GLU A 126 -13.39 2.32 -7.95
C GLU A 126 -13.43 0.81 -8.20
N VAL A 127 -12.27 0.14 -8.15
CA VAL A 127 -12.14 -1.29 -8.47
C VAL A 127 -11.26 -1.97 -7.45
N ASP A 128 -11.72 -3.10 -6.93
CA ASP A 128 -10.90 -4.01 -6.15
C ASP A 128 -10.34 -5.11 -7.06
N TYR A 129 -9.02 -5.20 -7.22
CA TYR A 129 -8.43 -6.22 -8.08
C TYR A 129 -8.19 -7.52 -7.28
N PRO A 130 -8.72 -8.67 -7.73
CA PRO A 130 -8.71 -9.93 -6.96
C PRO A 130 -7.35 -10.67 -7.03
N HIS A 131 -6.27 -9.96 -7.34
CA HIS A 131 -4.97 -10.55 -7.64
C HIS A 131 -3.98 -10.38 -6.49
N VAL A 132 -3.19 -11.42 -6.27
CA VAL A 132 -2.03 -11.41 -5.37
C VAL A 132 -0.77 -11.56 -6.22
N PHE A 133 -0.01 -10.48 -6.38
CA PHE A 133 1.18 -10.46 -7.21
C PHE A 133 2.43 -10.79 -6.39
N ALA A 134 3.30 -11.66 -6.92
CA ALA A 134 4.57 -12.01 -6.29
C ALA A 134 5.59 -10.84 -6.33
N LYS A 135 5.46 -9.94 -7.30
CA LYS A 135 6.30 -8.75 -7.49
C LYS A 135 5.41 -7.52 -7.65
N PRO A 136 5.91 -6.31 -7.33
CA PRO A 136 5.16 -5.09 -7.62
C PRO A 136 4.89 -4.96 -9.12
N LEU A 137 3.79 -4.30 -9.49
CA LEU A 137 3.48 -4.05 -10.90
C LEU A 137 4.59 -3.23 -11.56
N PRO A 138 5.06 -3.59 -12.77
CA PRO A 138 6.06 -2.82 -13.48
C PRO A 138 5.66 -1.37 -13.71
N ALA A 139 4.37 -1.10 -13.96
CA ALA A 139 3.85 0.26 -14.12
C ALA A 139 3.96 1.09 -12.83
N VAL A 140 3.79 0.46 -11.66
CA VAL A 140 3.96 1.11 -10.36
C VAL A 140 5.43 1.48 -10.13
N ILE A 141 6.35 0.53 -10.36
CA ILE A 141 7.78 0.78 -10.23
C ILE A 141 8.24 1.88 -11.20
N ARG A 142 7.80 1.81 -12.45
CA ARG A 142 8.12 2.81 -13.48
C ARG A 142 7.65 4.20 -13.07
N ALA A 143 6.40 4.36 -12.66
CA ALA A 143 5.88 5.64 -12.23
C ALA A 143 6.71 6.25 -11.10
N MET A 144 7.13 5.44 -10.11
CA MET A 144 7.97 5.92 -9.02
C MET A 144 9.40 6.28 -9.45
N GLN A 145 9.96 5.59 -10.44
CA GLN A 145 11.30 5.85 -10.97
C GLN A 145 11.36 7.08 -11.89
N GLU A 146 10.31 7.32 -12.67
CA GLU A 146 10.26 8.39 -13.68
C GLU A 146 9.81 9.73 -13.09
N THR A 147 9.18 9.75 -11.92
CA THR A 147 8.72 10.98 -11.27
C THR A 147 9.80 11.64 -10.43
N GLN A 148 9.95 12.96 -10.58
CA GLN A 148 10.96 13.74 -9.86
C GLN A 148 10.63 13.94 -8.37
N ASP A 149 9.35 14.10 -8.03
CA ASP A 149 8.92 14.36 -6.66
C ASP A 149 7.55 13.73 -6.33
N GLY A 150 7.25 13.67 -5.04
CA GLY A 150 5.99 13.14 -4.51
C GLY A 150 4.75 13.89 -5.00
N HIS A 151 4.84 15.17 -5.35
CA HIS A 151 3.69 15.92 -5.88
C HIS A 151 3.35 15.45 -7.30
N THR A 152 4.36 15.28 -8.14
CA THR A 152 4.21 14.79 -9.52
C THR A 152 3.76 13.33 -9.50
N LEU A 153 4.40 12.50 -8.67
CA LEU A 153 3.99 11.12 -8.46
C LEU A 153 2.53 11.02 -8.03
N PHE A 154 1.99 11.99 -7.28
CA PHE A 154 0.59 11.96 -6.89
C PHE A 154 -0.36 11.90 -8.09
N TRP A 155 -0.01 12.53 -9.20
CA TRP A 155 -0.79 12.58 -10.44
C TRP A 155 -0.37 11.50 -11.44
N ASP A 156 0.87 11.04 -11.40
CA ASP A 156 1.40 10.07 -12.37
C ASP A 156 1.23 8.61 -11.94
N ARG A 157 0.69 8.35 -10.74
CA ARG A 157 0.34 6.97 -10.34
C ARG A 157 -0.52 6.30 -11.43
N PRO A 158 -0.22 5.04 -11.80
CA PRO A 158 -1.02 4.28 -12.76
C PRO A 158 -2.48 4.24 -12.31
N VAL A 159 -3.42 4.17 -13.26
CA VAL A 159 -4.86 4.20 -12.95
C VAL A 159 -5.50 2.81 -12.94
N ALA A 160 -4.81 1.80 -13.46
CA ALA A 160 -5.25 0.41 -13.54
C ALA A 160 -4.03 -0.53 -13.62
N ILE A 161 -4.27 -1.83 -13.41
CA ILE A 161 -3.25 -2.89 -13.54
C ILE A 161 -2.85 -3.15 -14.99
#